data_AF-A0ABD2W071-F1
#
_entry.id   AF-A0ABD2W071-F1
#
_cell.length_a   1.000
_cell.length_b   1.000
_cell.length_c   1.000
_cell.angle_alpha   90.00
_cell.angle_beta   90.00
_cell.angle_gamma   90.00
#
_symmetry.space_group_name_H-M   'P 1'
#
loop_
_entity.id
_entity.type
_entity.pdbx_description
1 polymer ?
#
loop_
_entity_poly.entity_id
_entity_poly.type
_entity_poly.pdbx_seq_one_letter_code
_entity_poly.pdbx_strand_id
1 'polypeptide(L)'
;MPSFERMKEDSVEETKRQRFYDKLEKREKDQLENLLRCGANAMDLKKHNRQSTPLHMVIDSKVADYPTSFLEVHFQDKIGAEMIELLLKYEAADVNAKNVHGDSALQIAVSCFNYDVVEVLLKHNADLRDIHFKGRYFERAGNVLPFFEAVQNLFGIIELFRCKGYDMNLTGELAVLNFLNGYNFVIDAKLTESILQLGSPLGIRKFFDSIITESLNDCSNRGQYRKINIIRQIRRYLGIVRIGNMYINVEINDYLLKVIQTLQKDLLEMLWDETYGGCDVKGIEKEIELAKSTMMNNRASLLDICTSSPERAYSLLSNSEYCSILNSKNFSINFPQSAGIIKGYIAKCLIRTYSKLTALKYLRILTRENLPDLCGYNIMKYLTNEELLTMCKAVLGFD
;
A
#
# COMPACT_ATOMS: atom_id res chain seq x y z
N MET A 1 -27.81 12.60 -10.57
CA MET A 1 -27.46 11.29 -11.18
C MET A 1 -26.57 11.55 -12.39
N PRO A 2 -25.23 11.47 -12.22
CA PRO A 2 -24.38 10.54 -12.99
C PRO A 2 -23.15 10.03 -12.17
N SER A 3 -23.32 9.74 -10.87
CA SER A 3 -22.21 9.39 -9.95
C SER A 3 -21.88 7.90 -9.90
N PHE A 4 -22.88 7.02 -10.07
CA PHE A 4 -22.70 5.57 -10.03
C PHE A 4 -22.15 5.00 -11.34
N GLU A 5 -22.55 5.57 -12.47
CA GLU A 5 -21.99 5.23 -13.78
C GLU A 5 -20.52 5.64 -13.86
N ARG A 6 -20.16 6.81 -13.33
CA ARG A 6 -18.76 7.27 -13.31
C ARG A 6 -17.82 6.43 -12.44
N MET A 7 -18.22 6.00 -11.24
CA MET A 7 -17.37 5.14 -10.41
C MET A 7 -17.28 3.70 -10.94
N LYS A 8 -18.34 3.22 -11.61
CA LYS A 8 -18.26 1.99 -12.42
C LYS A 8 -17.34 2.20 -13.62
N GLU A 9 -17.39 3.35 -14.29
CA GLU A 9 -16.53 3.67 -15.43
C GLU A 9 -15.06 3.73 -15.02
N ASP A 10 -14.72 4.40 -13.91
CA ASP A 10 -13.34 4.51 -13.43
C ASP A 10 -12.75 3.13 -13.05
N SER A 11 -13.51 2.32 -12.29
CA SER A 11 -13.09 0.95 -11.94
C SER A 11 -13.07 -0.01 -13.15
N VAL A 12 -13.98 0.15 -14.10
CA VAL A 12 -14.00 -0.59 -15.38
C VAL A 12 -12.84 -0.15 -16.28
N GLU A 13 -12.48 1.13 -16.27
CA GLU A 13 -11.38 1.68 -17.05
C GLU A 13 -10.03 1.23 -16.49
N GLU A 14 -9.85 1.24 -15.17
CA GLU A 14 -8.69 0.65 -14.49
C GLU A 14 -8.59 -0.85 -14.79
N THR A 15 -9.70 -1.59 -14.74
CA THR A 15 -9.75 -3.01 -15.12
C THR A 15 -9.42 -3.23 -16.60
N LYS A 16 -9.86 -2.34 -17.51
CA LYS A 16 -9.55 -2.42 -18.94
C LYS A 16 -8.08 -2.11 -19.22
N ARG A 17 -7.52 -1.11 -18.53
CA ARG A 17 -6.09 -0.75 -18.60
C ARG A 17 -5.24 -1.92 -18.11
N GLN A 18 -5.53 -2.48 -16.93
CA GLN A 18 -4.84 -3.67 -16.43
C GLN A 18 -4.90 -4.82 -17.44
N ARG A 19 -6.09 -5.13 -17.97
CA ARG A 19 -6.24 -6.18 -19.00
C ARG A 19 -5.47 -5.88 -20.30
N PHE A 20 -5.25 -4.62 -20.63
CA PHE A 20 -4.47 -4.22 -21.81
C PHE A 20 -2.97 -4.44 -21.57
N TYR A 21 -2.44 -4.00 -20.43
CA TYR A 21 -1.06 -4.24 -20.04
C TYR A 21 -0.78 -5.74 -19.88
N ASP A 22 -1.66 -6.51 -19.22
CA ASP A 22 -1.56 -7.97 -19.10
C ASP A 22 -1.43 -8.65 -20.48
N LYS A 23 -2.16 -8.16 -21.49
CA LYS A 23 -2.09 -8.69 -22.86
C LYS A 23 -0.77 -8.36 -23.55
N LEU A 24 -0.25 -7.15 -23.36
CA LEU A 24 1.04 -6.75 -23.92
C LEU A 24 2.17 -7.56 -23.28
N GLU A 25 2.17 -7.65 -21.95
CA GLU A 25 3.16 -8.42 -21.20
C GLU A 25 3.12 -9.90 -21.58
N LYS A 26 1.92 -10.48 -21.74
CA LYS A 26 1.79 -11.88 -22.18
C LYS A 26 2.42 -12.09 -23.56
N ARG A 27 2.23 -11.13 -24.48
CA ARG A 27 2.84 -11.18 -25.81
C ARG A 27 4.38 -11.10 -25.73
N GLU A 28 4.92 -10.22 -24.89
CA GLU A 28 6.37 -10.11 -24.67
C GLU A 28 6.95 -11.39 -24.09
N LYS A 29 6.27 -11.99 -23.11
CA LYS A 29 6.62 -13.31 -22.57
C LYS A 29 6.61 -14.39 -23.65
N ASP A 30 5.54 -14.50 -24.43
CA ASP A 30 5.42 -15.52 -25.50
C ASP A 30 6.52 -15.34 -26.55
N GLN A 31 6.91 -14.10 -26.85
CA GLN A 31 8.03 -13.79 -27.75
C GLN A 31 9.38 -14.22 -27.16
N LEU A 32 9.64 -13.87 -25.89
CA LEU A 32 10.85 -14.29 -25.18
C LEU A 32 10.97 -15.81 -25.14
N GLU A 33 9.90 -16.52 -24.79
CA GLU A 33 9.88 -17.98 -24.73
C GLU A 33 10.23 -18.61 -26.10
N ASN A 34 9.66 -18.10 -27.18
CA ASN A 34 9.96 -18.58 -28.53
C ASN A 34 11.43 -18.31 -28.92
N LEU A 35 11.97 -17.15 -28.58
CA LEU A 35 13.38 -16.82 -28.85
C LEU A 35 14.33 -17.77 -28.10
N LEU A 36 14.09 -17.98 -26.80
CA LEU A 36 14.89 -18.88 -25.98
C LEU A 36 14.81 -20.34 -26.48
N ARG A 37 13.62 -20.81 -26.91
CA ARG A 37 13.44 -22.14 -27.52
C ARG A 37 14.24 -22.32 -28.82
N CYS A 38 14.43 -21.24 -29.57
CA CYS A 38 15.25 -21.25 -30.79
C CYS A 38 16.77 -21.14 -30.51
N GLY A 39 17.18 -21.13 -29.24
CA GLY A 39 18.58 -21.02 -28.84
C GLY A 39 19.14 -19.61 -28.90
N ALA A 40 18.29 -18.57 -28.94
CA ALA A 40 18.74 -17.20 -28.81
C ALA A 40 19.34 -16.97 -27.42
N ASN A 41 20.46 -16.25 -27.35
CA ASN A 41 21.10 -15.86 -26.09
C ASN A 41 20.59 -14.46 -25.67
N ALA A 42 19.75 -14.39 -24.65
CA ALA A 42 19.22 -13.14 -24.13
C ALA A 42 20.32 -12.25 -23.53
N MET A 43 21.50 -12.79 -23.17
CA MET A 43 22.66 -11.98 -22.75
C MET A 43 23.20 -11.07 -23.87
N ASP A 44 22.83 -11.31 -25.13
CA ASP A 44 23.17 -10.44 -26.26
C ASP A 44 22.25 -9.19 -26.32
N LEU A 45 21.13 -9.18 -25.58
CA LEU A 45 20.15 -8.08 -25.54
C LEU A 45 20.62 -6.84 -24.75
N LYS A 46 21.94 -6.66 -24.56
CA LYS A 46 22.51 -5.52 -23.84
C LYS A 46 22.04 -4.19 -24.46
N LYS A 47 21.16 -3.46 -23.76
CA LYS A 47 21.01 -2.00 -23.95
C LYS A 47 22.31 -1.28 -23.55
N HIS A 48 22.40 0.03 -23.80
CA HIS A 48 23.58 0.92 -23.64
C HIS A 48 24.47 0.74 -22.38
N ASN A 49 24.04 -0.01 -21.35
CA ASN A 49 24.81 -0.35 -20.14
C ASN A 49 25.27 -1.83 -20.13
N ARG A 50 26.57 -2.05 -20.36
CA ARG A 50 27.20 -3.38 -20.57
C ARG A 50 27.11 -4.39 -19.42
N GLN A 51 26.69 -3.98 -18.21
CA GLN A 51 26.58 -4.83 -17.01
C GLN A 51 25.14 -5.15 -16.57
N SER A 52 24.11 -4.58 -17.20
CA SER A 52 22.72 -4.97 -16.88
C SER A 52 22.42 -6.34 -17.52
N THR A 53 21.99 -7.31 -16.71
CA THR A 53 21.61 -8.65 -17.19
C THR A 53 20.14 -8.69 -17.64
N PRO A 54 19.72 -9.71 -18.43
CA PRO A 54 18.31 -9.88 -18.78
C PRO A 54 17.38 -9.89 -17.57
N LEU A 55 17.83 -10.44 -16.43
CA LEU A 55 17.08 -10.43 -15.18
C LEU A 55 16.80 -8.99 -14.69
N HIS A 56 17.81 -8.11 -14.74
CA HIS A 56 17.62 -6.70 -14.37
C HIS A 56 16.69 -5.98 -15.34
N MET A 57 16.81 -6.26 -16.66
CA MET A 57 15.98 -5.59 -17.67
C MET A 57 14.48 -5.91 -17.52
N VAL A 58 14.14 -7.17 -17.20
CA VAL A 58 12.75 -7.58 -16.98
C VAL A 58 12.14 -6.86 -15.78
N ILE A 59 12.95 -6.59 -14.76
CA ILE A 59 12.50 -5.88 -13.54
C ILE A 59 12.44 -4.37 -13.79
N ASP A 60 13.48 -3.78 -14.39
CA ASP A 60 13.60 -2.35 -14.64
C ASP A 60 12.61 -1.84 -15.69
N SER A 61 12.24 -2.63 -16.70
CA SER A 61 11.28 -2.22 -17.74
C SER A 61 9.89 -1.88 -17.18
N LYS A 62 9.62 -2.28 -15.94
CA LYS A 62 8.34 -2.15 -15.24
C LYS A 62 8.34 -1.06 -14.19
N VAL A 63 9.52 -0.61 -13.78
CA VAL A 63 9.65 0.54 -12.91
C VAL A 63 9.51 1.77 -13.79
N ALA A 64 8.31 2.33 -13.89
CA ALA A 64 8.15 3.65 -14.51
C ALA A 64 9.12 4.62 -13.83
N ASP A 65 10.01 5.24 -14.62
CA ASP A 65 10.97 6.23 -14.10
C ASP A 65 10.23 7.32 -13.29
N TYR A 66 8.97 7.58 -13.64
CA TYR A 66 8.03 8.40 -12.89
C TYR A 66 6.61 7.83 -13.02
N PRO A 67 6.00 7.22 -11.98
CA PRO A 67 4.55 7.18 -11.95
C PRO A 67 4.08 8.63 -11.81
N THR A 68 3.67 9.24 -12.93
CA THR A 68 3.18 10.62 -12.96
C THR A 68 1.88 10.80 -12.18
N SER A 69 1.29 9.69 -11.71
CA SER A 69 0.21 9.69 -10.74
C SER A 69 0.37 8.54 -9.73
N PHE A 70 -0.02 8.79 -8.48
CA PHE A 70 -0.09 7.81 -7.39
C PHE A 70 -0.92 6.55 -7.72
N LEU A 71 -1.70 6.58 -8.81
CA LEU A 71 -2.60 5.53 -9.26
C LEU A 71 -1.94 4.46 -10.14
N GLU A 72 -0.68 4.63 -10.56
CA GLU A 72 -0.04 3.74 -11.56
C GLU A 72 0.99 2.78 -10.96
N VAL A 73 0.94 2.52 -9.64
CA VAL A 73 1.91 1.63 -9.01
C VAL A 73 1.42 0.19 -9.04
N HIS A 74 1.92 -0.58 -10.01
CA HIS A 74 1.68 -2.02 -10.10
C HIS A 74 2.68 -2.78 -9.21
N PHE A 75 2.20 -3.26 -8.06
CA PHE A 75 2.98 -4.10 -7.14
C PHE A 75 2.90 -5.60 -7.45
N GLN A 76 1.99 -6.02 -8.34
CA GLN A 76 1.85 -7.41 -8.78
C GLN A 76 2.49 -7.57 -10.16
N ASP A 77 3.34 -8.59 -10.31
CA ASP A 77 4.08 -8.81 -11.55
C ASP A 77 4.28 -10.30 -11.83
N LYS A 78 3.17 -10.98 -12.05
CA LYS A 78 3.18 -12.42 -12.37
C LYS A 78 3.89 -12.70 -13.69
N ILE A 79 3.71 -11.83 -14.69
CA ILE A 79 4.31 -12.06 -16.00
C ILE A 79 5.83 -11.84 -15.94
N GLY A 80 6.31 -10.85 -15.18
CA GLY A 80 7.74 -10.66 -14.96
C GLY A 80 8.36 -11.80 -14.17
N ALA A 81 7.67 -12.28 -13.14
CA ALA A 81 8.09 -13.48 -12.42
C ALA A 81 8.20 -14.70 -13.36
N GLU A 82 7.23 -14.91 -14.25
CA GLU A 82 7.27 -15.96 -15.27
C GLU A 82 8.41 -15.75 -16.30
N MET A 83 8.71 -14.51 -16.70
CA MET A 83 9.83 -14.20 -17.60
C MET A 83 11.18 -14.45 -16.92
N ILE A 84 11.33 -14.09 -15.64
CA ILE A 84 12.52 -14.40 -14.83
C ILE A 84 12.69 -15.91 -14.71
N GLU A 85 11.62 -16.66 -14.45
CA GLU A 85 11.65 -18.12 -14.38
C GLU A 85 12.08 -18.75 -15.73
N LEU A 86 11.58 -18.23 -16.86
CA LEU A 86 12.02 -18.66 -18.18
C LEU A 86 13.52 -18.40 -18.40
N LEU A 87 14.02 -17.21 -18.07
CA LEU A 87 15.43 -16.86 -18.22
C LEU A 87 16.33 -17.77 -17.36
N LEU A 88 15.96 -18.01 -16.10
CA LEU A 88 16.73 -18.86 -15.19
C LEU A 88 16.67 -20.36 -15.57
N LYS A 89 15.64 -20.78 -16.30
CA LYS A 89 15.46 -22.16 -16.75
C LYS A 89 16.17 -22.46 -18.07
N TYR A 90 16.06 -21.57 -19.04
CA TYR A 90 16.59 -21.77 -20.39
C TYR A 90 18.01 -21.23 -20.56
N GLU A 91 18.47 -20.35 -19.67
CA GLU A 91 19.83 -19.80 -19.69
C GLU A 91 20.61 -20.14 -18.44
N ALA A 92 21.94 -20.23 -18.57
CA ALA A 92 22.86 -20.21 -17.44
C ALA A 92 23.02 -18.77 -16.89
N ALA A 93 21.91 -18.06 -16.70
CA ALA A 93 21.91 -16.72 -16.16
C ALA A 93 22.31 -16.77 -14.69
N ASP A 94 23.36 -16.02 -14.33
CA ASP A 94 23.77 -15.86 -12.94
C ASP A 94 22.72 -15.03 -12.20
N VAL A 95 21.97 -15.69 -11.31
CA VAL A 95 20.92 -15.09 -10.47
C VAL A 95 21.46 -14.00 -9.54
N ASN A 96 22.76 -14.08 -9.20
CA ASN A 96 23.45 -13.15 -8.30
C ASN A 96 24.30 -12.12 -9.05
N ALA A 97 24.20 -12.09 -10.39
CA ALA A 97 24.86 -11.08 -11.19
C ALA A 97 24.46 -9.68 -10.71
N LYS A 98 25.44 -8.77 -10.72
CA LYS A 98 25.25 -7.39 -10.31
C LYS A 98 25.25 -6.46 -11.51
N ASN A 99 24.36 -5.47 -11.50
CA ASN A 99 24.34 -4.39 -12.48
C ASN A 99 25.44 -3.34 -12.21
N VAL A 100 25.42 -2.24 -12.97
CA VAL A 100 26.37 -1.11 -12.85
C VAL A 100 26.31 -0.38 -11.49
N HIS A 101 25.20 -0.53 -10.76
CA HIS A 101 25.00 0.06 -9.44
C HIS A 101 25.42 -0.89 -8.32
N GLY A 102 25.85 -2.11 -8.65
CA GLY A 102 26.18 -3.16 -7.68
C GLY A 102 24.96 -3.89 -7.13
N ASP A 103 23.76 -3.61 -7.65
CA ASP A 103 22.52 -4.27 -7.24
C ASP A 103 22.36 -5.60 -8.00
N SER A 104 21.91 -6.63 -7.29
CA SER A 104 21.41 -7.85 -7.92
C SER A 104 19.96 -7.69 -8.37
N ALA A 105 19.47 -8.61 -9.21
CA ALA A 105 18.05 -8.67 -9.57
C ALA A 105 17.15 -8.74 -8.33
N LEU A 106 17.58 -9.49 -7.30
CA LEU A 106 16.84 -9.60 -6.03
C LEU A 106 16.79 -8.25 -5.30
N GLN A 107 17.89 -7.51 -5.26
CA GLN A 107 17.93 -6.19 -4.62
C GLN A 107 16.97 -5.19 -5.30
N ILE A 108 16.91 -5.19 -6.63
CA ILE A 108 15.95 -4.33 -7.35
C ILE A 108 14.52 -4.74 -7.01
N ALA A 109 14.20 -6.04 -7.06
CA ALA A 109 12.85 -6.54 -6.76
C ALA A 109 12.39 -6.17 -5.34
N VAL A 110 13.28 -6.25 -4.34
CA VAL A 110 13.01 -5.80 -2.96
C VAL A 110 12.69 -4.32 -2.88
N SER A 111 13.52 -3.47 -3.49
CA SER A 111 13.31 -2.01 -3.49
C SER A 111 12.02 -1.58 -4.20
N CYS A 112 11.49 -2.45 -5.07
CA CYS A 112 10.23 -2.28 -5.80
C CYS A 112 9.03 -3.01 -5.16
N PHE A 113 9.20 -3.65 -4.00
CA PHE A 113 8.15 -4.48 -3.37
C PHE A 113 7.51 -5.51 -4.32
N ASN A 114 8.30 -6.05 -5.25
CA ASN A 114 7.81 -7.03 -6.21
C ASN A 114 7.92 -8.45 -5.61
N TYR A 115 6.89 -8.82 -4.83
CA TYR A 115 6.85 -10.11 -4.12
C TYR A 115 7.00 -11.30 -5.08
N ASP A 116 6.29 -11.29 -6.21
CA ASP A 116 6.28 -12.40 -7.16
C ASP A 116 7.69 -12.68 -7.71
N VAL A 117 8.42 -11.63 -8.09
CA VAL A 117 9.81 -11.76 -8.58
C VAL A 117 10.76 -12.16 -7.45
N VAL A 118 10.61 -11.60 -6.24
CA VAL A 118 11.42 -12.02 -5.07
C VAL A 118 11.25 -13.51 -4.83
N GLU A 119 10.02 -14.02 -4.85
CA GLU A 119 9.74 -15.44 -4.60
C GLU A 119 10.44 -16.34 -5.64
N VAL A 120 10.36 -16.00 -6.93
CA VAL A 120 11.03 -16.76 -8.01
C VAL A 120 12.55 -16.72 -7.84
N LEU A 121 13.15 -15.55 -7.60
CA LEU A 121 14.60 -15.43 -7.43
C LEU A 121 15.10 -16.26 -6.23
N LEU A 122 14.37 -16.26 -5.11
CA LEU A 122 14.71 -17.08 -3.94
C LEU A 122 14.53 -18.59 -4.17
N LYS A 123 13.56 -19.01 -5.01
CA LYS A 123 13.43 -20.41 -5.45
C LYS A 123 14.64 -20.87 -6.26
N HIS A 124 15.29 -19.94 -6.97
CA HIS A 124 16.52 -20.17 -7.73
C HIS A 124 17.80 -19.81 -6.96
N ASN A 125 17.75 -19.81 -5.62
CA ASN A 125 18.91 -19.61 -4.73
C ASN A 125 19.62 -18.24 -4.88
N ALA A 126 18.87 -17.17 -5.14
CA ALA A 126 19.40 -15.82 -5.02
C ALA A 126 19.92 -15.53 -3.60
N ASP A 127 21.07 -14.88 -3.51
CA ASP A 127 21.78 -14.60 -2.25
C ASP A 127 21.16 -13.41 -1.49
N LEU A 128 21.02 -13.57 -0.17
CA LEU A 128 20.50 -12.53 0.73
C LEU A 128 21.59 -11.61 1.31
N ARG A 129 22.86 -11.88 1.02
CA ARG A 129 24.01 -11.25 1.69
C ARG A 129 24.04 -9.73 1.55
N ASP A 130 23.75 -9.23 0.35
CA ASP A 130 23.86 -7.80 0.02
C ASP A 130 22.50 -7.09 0.04
N ILE A 131 21.47 -7.73 0.62
CA ILE A 131 20.13 -7.15 0.70
C ILE A 131 20.09 -6.02 1.71
N HIS A 132 19.51 -4.91 1.26
CA HIS A 132 19.28 -3.72 2.05
C HIS A 132 18.00 -3.00 1.61
N PHE A 133 17.35 -2.36 2.57
CA PHE A 133 16.05 -1.71 2.41
C PHE A 133 16.23 -0.24 2.05
N LYS A 134 16.81 0.04 0.88
CA LYS A 134 17.04 1.40 0.35
C LYS A 134 16.75 1.49 -1.15
N GLY A 135 16.77 2.70 -1.70
CA GLY A 135 16.46 2.95 -3.11
C GLY A 135 14.96 2.87 -3.44
N ARG A 136 14.60 3.32 -4.64
CA ARG A 136 13.24 3.20 -5.22
C ARG A 136 12.15 3.62 -4.22
N TYR A 137 11.26 2.73 -3.79
CA TYR A 137 10.14 3.10 -2.90
C TYR A 137 10.59 3.50 -1.49
N PHE A 138 11.74 3.02 -0.99
CA PHE A 138 12.26 3.42 0.31
C PHE A 138 12.75 4.87 0.34
N GLU A 139 13.33 5.36 -0.76
CA GLU A 139 13.77 6.76 -0.87
C GLU A 139 12.62 7.69 -1.30
N ARG A 140 11.59 7.13 -1.95
CA ARG A 140 10.33 7.82 -2.26
C ARG A 140 9.31 7.76 -1.12
N ALA A 141 9.70 7.29 0.07
CA ALA A 141 8.83 7.19 1.25
C ALA A 141 8.04 8.48 1.51
N GLY A 142 8.57 9.66 1.14
CA GLY A 142 7.90 10.95 1.23
C GLY A 142 6.85 11.30 0.16
N ASN A 143 6.58 10.44 -0.83
CA ASN A 143 5.74 10.74 -2.01
C ASN A 143 4.82 9.58 -2.42
N VAL A 144 4.70 8.51 -1.62
CA VAL A 144 3.83 7.37 -1.96
C VAL A 144 3.07 6.96 -0.70
N LEU A 145 1.73 6.91 -0.76
CA LEU A 145 0.95 6.35 0.33
C LEU A 145 1.24 4.85 0.44
N PRO A 146 1.32 4.28 1.65
CA PRO A 146 1.54 2.85 1.85
C PRO A 146 0.25 2.08 1.52
N PHE A 147 -0.11 2.01 0.23
CA PHE A 147 -1.25 1.24 -0.27
C PHE A 147 -1.16 -0.21 0.19
N PHE A 148 -2.32 -0.85 0.31
CA PHE A 148 -2.41 -2.22 0.81
C PHE A 148 -1.47 -3.18 0.07
N GLU A 149 -1.41 -3.07 -1.25
CA GLU A 149 -0.58 -3.89 -2.11
C GLU A 149 0.93 -3.74 -1.81
N ALA A 150 1.39 -2.51 -1.58
CA ALA A 150 2.77 -2.23 -1.18
C ALA A 150 3.08 -2.85 0.19
N VAL A 151 2.19 -2.61 1.16
CA VAL A 151 2.35 -3.04 2.56
C VAL A 151 2.38 -4.56 2.65
N GLN A 152 1.42 -5.24 2.01
CA GLN A 152 1.37 -6.71 2.05
C GLN A 152 2.58 -7.32 1.36
N ASN A 153 3.04 -6.76 0.24
CA ASN A 153 4.18 -7.31 -0.49
C ASN A 153 5.48 -7.11 0.29
N LEU A 154 5.69 -5.92 0.85
CA LEU A 154 6.84 -5.66 1.71
C LEU A 154 6.86 -6.64 2.90
N PHE A 155 5.72 -6.86 3.56
CA PHE A 155 5.64 -7.80 4.67
C PHE A 155 5.83 -9.25 4.24
N GLY A 156 5.30 -9.64 3.07
CA GLY A 156 5.55 -10.95 2.47
C GLY A 156 7.03 -11.18 2.16
N ILE A 157 7.72 -10.17 1.62
CA ILE A 157 9.16 -10.23 1.35
C ILE A 157 9.96 -10.39 2.64
N ILE A 158 9.63 -9.61 3.68
CA ILE A 158 10.27 -9.70 4.99
C ILE A 158 10.06 -11.10 5.59
N GLU A 159 8.87 -11.66 5.44
CA GLU A 159 8.55 -13.02 5.90
C GLU A 159 9.33 -14.10 5.14
N LEU A 160 9.43 -13.99 3.81
CA LEU A 160 10.23 -14.90 2.99
C LEU A 160 11.70 -14.89 3.41
N PHE A 161 12.25 -13.69 3.65
CA PHE A 161 13.63 -13.53 4.12
C PHE A 161 13.83 -14.12 5.51
N ARG A 162 12.90 -13.88 6.44
CA ARG A 162 12.93 -14.51 7.76
C ARG A 162 12.91 -16.03 7.69
N CYS A 163 12.06 -16.61 6.83
CA CYS A 163 12.01 -18.06 6.60
C CYS A 163 13.32 -18.63 6.05
N LYS A 164 14.12 -17.81 5.37
CA LYS A 164 15.45 -18.15 4.86
C LYS A 164 16.59 -17.83 5.85
N GLY A 165 16.27 -17.43 7.07
CA GLY A 165 17.25 -17.13 8.12
C GLY A 165 17.93 -15.76 8.00
N TYR A 166 17.38 -14.86 7.17
CA TYR A 166 17.85 -13.48 7.13
C TYR A 166 17.36 -12.72 8.36
N ASP A 167 18.31 -12.14 9.10
CA ASP A 167 18.04 -11.27 10.24
C ASP A 167 18.18 -9.81 9.82
N MET A 168 17.06 -9.08 9.81
CA MET A 168 17.04 -7.68 9.42
C MET A 168 17.66 -6.83 10.53
N ASN A 169 18.71 -6.07 10.18
CA ASN A 169 19.32 -5.14 11.12
C ASN A 169 18.41 -3.93 11.42
N LEU A 170 18.77 -3.16 12.45
CA LEU A 170 18.02 -1.97 12.87
C LEU A 170 17.85 -0.95 11.74
N THR A 171 18.90 -0.69 10.96
CA THR A 171 18.82 0.28 9.86
C THR A 171 17.78 -0.13 8.81
N GLY A 172 17.69 -1.43 8.48
CA GLY A 172 16.64 -1.97 7.61
C GLY A 172 15.25 -1.81 8.21
N GLU A 173 15.10 -2.13 9.49
CA GLU A 173 13.85 -1.96 10.24
C GLU A 173 13.39 -0.49 10.23
N LEU A 174 14.32 0.46 10.41
CA LEU A 174 14.03 1.89 10.36
C LEU A 174 13.63 2.33 8.95
N ALA A 175 14.26 1.79 7.91
CA ALA A 175 13.91 2.11 6.54
C ALA A 175 12.48 1.65 6.20
N VAL A 176 12.08 0.46 6.67
CA VAL A 176 10.70 -0.01 6.57
C VAL A 176 9.76 0.91 7.36
N LEU A 177 10.08 1.27 8.60
CA LEU A 177 9.26 2.20 9.37
C LEU A 177 9.11 3.57 8.69
N ASN A 178 10.18 4.08 8.08
CA ASN A 178 10.15 5.32 7.32
C ASN A 178 9.25 5.22 6.10
N PHE A 179 9.29 4.12 5.34
CA PHE A 179 8.36 3.92 4.23
C PHE A 179 6.90 3.91 4.71
N LEU A 180 6.61 3.19 5.79
CA LEU A 180 5.23 3.02 6.26
C LEU A 180 4.63 4.25 6.94
N ASN A 181 5.45 5.10 7.57
CA ASN A 181 4.95 6.19 8.43
C ASN A 181 5.57 7.57 8.13
N GLY A 182 6.67 7.62 7.38
CA GLY A 182 7.41 8.84 7.07
C GLY A 182 6.95 9.54 5.80
N TYR A 183 5.76 9.21 5.31
CA TYR A 183 5.25 9.79 4.07
C TYR A 183 4.76 11.22 4.25
N ASN A 184 5.15 12.05 3.29
CA ASN A 184 4.49 13.31 3.02
C ASN A 184 3.62 13.09 1.78
N PHE A 185 2.64 13.96 1.57
CA PHE A 185 1.85 13.92 0.35
C PHE A 185 1.88 15.31 -0.26
N VAL A 186 1.96 15.33 -1.58
CA VAL A 186 1.61 16.52 -2.34
C VAL A 186 0.11 16.74 -2.14
N ILE A 187 -0.29 17.95 -1.76
CA ILE A 187 -1.70 18.28 -1.60
C ILE A 187 -2.35 18.27 -2.98
N ASP A 188 -2.99 17.15 -3.30
CA ASP A 188 -3.85 17.00 -4.47
C ASP A 188 -5.20 16.47 -3.99
N ALA A 189 -6.26 17.24 -4.25
CA ALA A 189 -7.62 16.85 -3.92
C ALA A 189 -8.03 15.49 -4.53
N LYS A 190 -7.35 15.02 -5.58
CA LYS A 190 -7.53 13.67 -6.13
C LYS A 190 -7.16 12.55 -5.14
N LEU A 191 -6.32 12.82 -4.16
CA LEU A 191 -5.90 11.85 -3.14
C LEU A 191 -6.88 11.73 -1.97
N THR A 192 -7.97 12.51 -1.96
CA THR A 192 -8.92 12.57 -0.82
C THR A 192 -9.41 11.18 -0.40
N GLU A 193 -9.83 10.33 -1.34
CA GLU A 193 -10.31 8.98 -1.05
C GLU A 193 -9.19 8.08 -0.47
N SER A 194 -8.00 8.09 -1.09
CA SER A 194 -6.84 7.33 -0.60
C SER A 194 -6.41 7.77 0.80
N ILE A 195 -6.42 9.07 1.10
CA ILE A 195 -6.09 9.61 2.42
C ILE A 195 -7.13 9.19 3.47
N LEU A 196 -8.42 9.21 3.15
CA LEU A 196 -9.46 8.73 4.05
C LEU A 196 -9.30 7.24 4.37
N GLN A 197 -8.95 6.44 3.36
CA GLN A 197 -8.81 4.99 3.48
C GLN A 197 -7.54 4.59 4.25
N LEU A 198 -6.38 5.19 3.92
CA LEU A 198 -5.05 4.73 4.35
C LEU A 198 -4.32 5.68 5.29
N GLY A 199 -4.71 6.96 5.33
CA GLY A 199 -3.99 7.99 6.08
C GLY A 199 -3.95 7.69 7.57
N SER A 200 -2.80 8.00 8.18
CA SER A 200 -2.68 8.07 9.63
C SER A 200 -3.54 9.21 10.19
N PRO A 201 -3.84 9.22 11.50
CA PRO A 201 -4.54 10.34 12.12
C PRO A 201 -3.89 11.71 11.83
N LEU A 202 -2.56 11.79 11.91
CA LEU A 202 -1.83 13.01 11.60
C LEU A 202 -1.86 13.35 10.11
N GLY A 203 -1.71 12.35 9.24
CA GLY A 203 -1.75 12.53 7.79
C GLY A 203 -3.11 13.04 7.31
N ILE A 204 -4.21 12.49 7.84
CA ILE A 204 -5.56 12.96 7.57
C ILE A 204 -5.71 14.44 7.96
N ARG A 205 -5.26 14.82 9.17
CA ARG A 205 -5.32 16.21 9.63
C ARG A 205 -4.51 17.14 8.75
N LYS A 206 -3.23 16.84 8.51
CA LYS A 206 -2.36 17.65 7.65
C LYS A 206 -2.95 17.86 6.25
N PHE A 207 -3.54 16.82 5.66
CA PHE A 207 -4.16 16.90 4.34
C PHE A 207 -5.36 17.84 4.32
N PHE A 208 -6.32 17.62 5.21
CA PHE A 208 -7.55 18.40 5.22
C PHE A 208 -7.36 19.83 5.75
N ASP A 209 -6.44 20.06 6.69
CA ASP A 209 -6.09 21.42 7.14
C ASP A 209 -5.48 22.25 5.99
N SER A 210 -4.64 21.62 5.16
CA SER A 210 -4.12 22.27 3.95
C SER A 210 -5.21 22.56 2.92
N ILE A 211 -6.10 21.60 2.67
CA ILE A 211 -7.27 21.81 1.80
C ILE A 211 -8.15 22.95 2.31
N ILE A 212 -8.41 23.01 3.61
CA ILE A 212 -9.20 24.09 4.20
C ILE A 212 -8.50 25.43 3.94
N THR A 213 -7.20 25.51 4.17
CA THR A 213 -6.42 26.74 3.96
C THR A 213 -6.41 27.18 2.50
N GLU A 214 -6.23 26.25 1.55
CA GLU A 214 -6.31 26.56 0.11
C GLU A 214 -7.72 26.96 -0.32
N SER A 215 -8.73 26.22 0.15
CA SER A 215 -10.11 26.37 -0.31
C SER A 215 -10.84 27.57 0.29
N LEU A 216 -10.48 28.03 1.48
CA LEU A 216 -11.02 29.27 2.06
C LEU A 216 -10.67 30.51 1.22
N ASN A 217 -9.61 30.44 0.41
CA ASN A 217 -9.17 31.55 -0.44
C ASN A 217 -9.73 31.50 -1.88
N ASP A 218 -10.30 30.37 -2.32
CA ASP A 218 -10.81 30.17 -3.69
C ASP A 218 -12.36 30.14 -3.73
N CYS A 219 -12.96 31.30 -3.93
CA CYS A 219 -14.41 31.47 -4.07
C CYS A 219 -14.94 31.22 -5.49
N SER A 220 -14.07 30.82 -6.43
CA SER A 220 -14.49 30.55 -7.82
C SER A 220 -15.44 29.36 -7.91
N ASN A 221 -16.18 29.25 -9.02
CA ASN A 221 -17.02 28.06 -9.29
C ASN A 221 -16.21 26.75 -9.25
N ARG A 222 -14.93 26.81 -9.65
CA ARG A 222 -14.01 25.66 -9.60
C ARG A 222 -13.67 25.31 -8.14
N GLY A 223 -13.39 26.31 -7.31
CA GLY A 223 -13.18 26.16 -5.87
C GLY A 223 -14.40 25.56 -5.16
N GLN A 224 -15.60 26.05 -5.47
CA GLN A 224 -16.85 25.51 -4.93
C GLN A 224 -17.07 24.03 -5.33
N TYR A 225 -16.87 23.69 -6.60
CA TYR A 225 -17.01 22.29 -7.06
C TYR A 225 -16.00 21.36 -6.38
N ARG A 226 -14.76 21.82 -6.16
CA ARG A 226 -13.74 21.08 -5.39
C ARG A 226 -14.20 20.81 -3.96
N LYS A 227 -14.69 21.83 -3.24
CA LYS A 227 -15.23 21.70 -1.87
C LYS A 227 -16.36 20.67 -1.82
N ILE A 228 -17.32 20.75 -2.75
CA ILE A 228 -18.44 19.81 -2.84
C ILE A 228 -17.94 18.37 -3.06
N ASN A 229 -16.99 18.17 -3.97
CA ASN A 229 -16.47 16.83 -4.24
C ASN A 229 -15.74 16.25 -3.02
N ILE A 230 -14.99 17.06 -2.29
CA ILE A 230 -14.31 16.66 -1.06
C ILE A 230 -15.33 16.28 0.02
N ILE A 231 -16.32 17.15 0.29
CA ILE A 231 -17.40 16.88 1.25
C ILE A 231 -18.11 15.57 0.91
N ARG A 232 -18.44 15.35 -0.37
CA ARG A 232 -19.09 14.14 -0.85
C ARG A 232 -18.25 12.89 -0.58
N GLN A 233 -16.94 12.94 -0.81
CA GLN A 233 -16.03 11.83 -0.53
C GLN A 233 -15.93 11.53 0.97
N ILE A 234 -15.83 12.56 1.83
CA ILE A 234 -15.83 12.38 3.29
C ILE A 234 -17.16 11.77 3.75
N ARG A 235 -18.31 12.27 3.28
CA ARG A 235 -19.64 11.73 3.62
C ARG A 235 -19.80 10.29 3.17
N ARG A 236 -19.31 9.94 1.98
CA ARG A 236 -19.31 8.56 1.47
C ARG A 236 -18.49 7.64 2.37
N TYR A 237 -17.26 8.02 2.69
CA TYR A 237 -16.39 7.28 3.61
C TYR A 237 -17.04 7.05 4.97
N LEU A 238 -17.51 8.13 5.63
CA LEU A 238 -18.16 8.05 6.95
C LEU A 238 -19.48 7.25 6.89
N GLY A 239 -20.22 7.34 5.79
CA GLY A 239 -21.45 6.59 5.57
C GLY A 239 -21.21 5.08 5.54
N ILE A 240 -20.22 4.63 4.75
CA ILE A 240 -19.86 3.21 4.67
C ILE A 240 -19.36 2.70 6.03
N VAL A 241 -18.47 3.47 6.68
CA VAL A 241 -17.96 3.15 8.03
C VAL A 241 -19.11 2.99 9.03
N ARG A 242 -20.07 3.91 9.03
CA ARG A 242 -21.23 3.89 9.94
C ARG A 242 -22.17 2.72 9.66
N ILE A 243 -22.52 2.47 8.40
CA ILE A 243 -23.42 1.36 8.01
C ILE A 243 -22.79 0.02 8.38
N GLY A 244 -21.49 -0.15 8.11
CA GLY A 244 -20.76 -1.36 8.43
C GLY A 244 -20.30 -1.49 9.89
N ASN A 245 -20.57 -0.48 10.73
CA ASN A 245 -20.01 -0.37 12.07
C ASN A 245 -18.47 -0.57 12.10
N MET A 246 -17.79 -0.18 11.02
CA MET A 246 -16.35 -0.39 10.87
C MET A 246 -15.59 0.51 11.82
N TYR A 247 -14.41 0.07 12.23
CA TYR A 247 -13.56 0.82 13.13
C TYR A 247 -13.10 2.14 12.50
N ILE A 248 -13.27 3.23 13.23
CA ILE A 248 -12.67 4.54 12.98
C ILE A 248 -12.21 5.13 14.31
N ASN A 249 -11.06 5.81 14.30
CA ASN A 249 -10.64 6.56 15.48
C ASN A 249 -11.65 7.70 15.73
N VAL A 250 -12.16 7.80 16.96
CA VAL A 250 -13.21 8.76 17.34
C VAL A 250 -12.78 10.20 17.06
N GLU A 251 -11.53 10.57 17.38
CA GLU A 251 -11.03 11.93 17.14
C GLU A 251 -10.94 12.26 15.65
N ILE A 252 -10.69 11.25 14.81
CA ILE A 252 -10.67 11.42 13.34
C ILE A 252 -12.08 11.49 12.79
N ASN A 253 -13.02 10.69 13.30
CA ASN A 253 -14.44 10.84 12.95
C ASN A 253 -14.94 12.27 13.24
N ASP A 254 -14.69 12.76 14.46
CA ASP A 254 -15.12 14.10 14.86
C ASP A 254 -14.43 15.21 14.07
N TYR A 255 -13.15 15.02 13.75
CA TYR A 255 -12.40 15.93 12.90
C TYR A 255 -12.98 16.00 11.49
N LEU A 256 -13.24 14.87 10.84
CA LEU A 256 -13.80 14.83 9.48
C LEU A 256 -15.20 15.47 9.41
N LEU A 257 -16.01 15.32 10.47
CA LEU A 257 -17.30 16.02 10.58
C LEU A 257 -17.10 17.56 10.67
N LYS A 258 -16.09 18.03 11.41
CA LYS A 258 -15.73 19.47 11.44
C LYS A 258 -15.20 19.97 10.11
N VAL A 259 -14.44 19.16 9.36
CA VAL A 259 -13.99 19.49 8.00
C VAL A 259 -15.19 19.70 7.09
N ILE A 260 -16.19 18.80 7.12
CA ILE A 260 -17.44 18.97 6.36
C ILE A 260 -18.12 20.29 6.72
N GLN A 261 -18.31 20.57 8.01
CA GLN A 261 -18.96 21.81 8.48
C GLN A 261 -18.21 23.06 8.00
N THR A 262 -16.88 23.05 8.10
CA THR A 262 -16.02 24.17 7.69
C THR A 262 -16.13 24.43 6.19
N LEU A 263 -15.99 23.38 5.37
CA LEU A 263 -16.05 23.52 3.90
C LEU A 263 -17.46 23.86 3.40
N GLN A 264 -18.50 23.51 4.16
CA GLN A 264 -19.89 23.76 3.78
C GLN A 264 -20.35 25.20 4.05
N LYS A 265 -19.72 25.92 4.98
CA LYS A 265 -20.17 27.25 5.45
C LYS A 265 -20.44 28.27 4.33
N ASP A 266 -19.64 28.21 3.26
CA ASP A 266 -19.70 29.17 2.14
C ASP A 266 -20.34 28.57 0.87
N LEU A 267 -20.97 27.39 0.96
CA LEU A 267 -21.63 26.74 -0.17
C LEU A 267 -23.12 27.09 -0.21
N LEU A 268 -23.62 27.46 -1.40
CA LEU A 268 -25.04 27.71 -1.65
C LEU A 268 -25.89 26.48 -1.28
N GLU A 269 -27.03 26.70 -0.61
CA GLU A 269 -27.94 25.64 -0.13
C GLU A 269 -28.38 24.66 -1.25
N MET A 270 -28.58 25.18 -2.46
CA MET A 270 -29.00 24.39 -3.63
C MET A 270 -27.95 23.36 -4.12
N LEU A 271 -26.72 23.41 -3.59
CA LEU A 271 -25.64 22.48 -3.92
C LEU A 271 -25.49 21.37 -2.87
N TRP A 272 -26.38 21.31 -1.87
CA TRP A 272 -26.30 20.34 -0.78
C TRP A 272 -26.92 19.00 -1.15
N ASP A 273 -26.11 17.94 -0.99
CA ASP A 273 -26.58 16.57 -0.91
C ASP A 273 -26.52 16.14 0.55
N GLU A 274 -27.65 16.18 1.27
CA GLU A 274 -27.73 15.75 2.68
C GLU A 274 -27.61 14.24 2.87
N THR A 275 -27.52 13.45 1.80
CA THR A 275 -27.32 12.00 1.90
C THR A 275 -25.88 11.65 2.29
N TYR A 276 -25.58 10.36 2.39
CA TYR A 276 -24.22 9.82 2.56
C TYR A 276 -23.32 10.06 1.32
N GLY A 277 -23.33 11.25 0.72
CA GLY A 277 -22.57 11.59 -0.48
C GLY A 277 -22.99 10.80 -1.72
N GLY A 278 -24.28 10.45 -1.82
CA GLY A 278 -24.82 9.62 -2.90
C GLY A 278 -24.43 8.14 -2.82
N CYS A 279 -24.15 7.61 -1.62
CA CYS A 279 -23.96 6.18 -1.40
C CYS A 279 -25.22 5.37 -1.77
N ASP A 280 -25.03 4.21 -2.40
CA ASP A 280 -26.08 3.18 -2.49
C ASP A 280 -26.11 2.41 -1.18
N VAL A 281 -26.93 2.86 -0.23
CA VAL A 281 -27.06 2.28 1.10
C VAL A 281 -27.42 0.80 1.03
N LYS A 282 -28.36 0.41 0.17
CA LYS A 282 -28.76 -1.00 -0.01
C LYS A 282 -27.63 -1.84 -0.59
N GLY A 283 -26.84 -1.27 -1.49
CA GLY A 283 -25.61 -1.88 -1.99
C GLY A 283 -24.59 -2.11 -0.87
N ILE A 284 -24.37 -1.11 -0.01
CA ILE A 284 -23.46 -1.23 1.14
C ILE A 284 -23.96 -2.30 2.11
N GLU A 285 -25.24 -2.30 2.48
CA GLU A 285 -25.82 -3.33 3.37
C GLU A 285 -25.57 -4.75 2.84
N LYS A 286 -25.67 -4.96 1.53
CA LYS A 286 -25.31 -6.25 0.89
C LYS A 286 -23.82 -6.55 0.98
N GLU A 287 -22.95 -5.56 0.77
CA GLU A 287 -21.51 -5.71 0.97
C GLU A 287 -21.18 -6.09 2.43
N ILE A 288 -21.89 -5.52 3.41
CA ILE A 288 -21.69 -5.84 4.83
C ILE A 288 -22.11 -7.28 5.15
N GLU A 289 -23.26 -7.74 4.66
CA GLU A 289 -23.67 -9.15 4.83
C GLU A 289 -22.69 -10.12 4.14
N LEU A 290 -22.13 -9.73 2.99
CA LEU A 290 -21.07 -10.50 2.33
C LEU A 290 -19.78 -10.50 3.16
N ALA A 291 -19.36 -9.36 3.71
CA ALA A 291 -18.19 -9.28 4.58
C ALA A 291 -18.36 -10.12 5.85
N LYS A 292 -19.57 -10.19 6.40
CA LYS A 292 -19.93 -11.01 7.56
C LYS A 292 -19.86 -12.51 7.27
N SER A 293 -20.19 -12.93 6.05
CA SER A 293 -20.12 -14.33 5.62
C SER A 293 -18.75 -14.74 5.06
N THR A 294 -17.89 -13.78 4.73
CA THR A 294 -16.53 -14.03 4.25
C THR A 294 -15.61 -14.35 5.43
N MET A 295 -15.41 -15.64 5.71
CA MET A 295 -14.51 -16.09 6.79
C MET A 295 -13.05 -15.84 6.42
N MET A 296 -12.32 -15.20 7.32
CA MET A 296 -10.88 -14.91 7.16
C MET A 296 -10.02 -16.00 7.82
N ASN A 297 -10.57 -16.63 8.85
CA ASN A 297 -10.05 -17.80 9.53
C ASN A 297 -11.20 -18.51 10.25
N ASN A 298 -10.91 -19.56 11.03
CA ASN A 298 -11.93 -20.33 11.74
C ASN A 298 -12.66 -19.57 12.88
N ARG A 299 -12.28 -18.33 13.18
CA ARG A 299 -12.75 -17.55 14.35
C ARG A 299 -13.32 -16.18 13.99
N ALA A 300 -13.04 -15.65 12.80
CA ALA A 300 -13.41 -14.29 12.43
C ALA A 300 -13.73 -14.15 10.94
N SER A 301 -14.80 -13.43 10.66
CA SER A 301 -15.15 -12.92 9.34
C SER A 301 -14.35 -11.67 8.97
N LEU A 302 -14.45 -11.25 7.72
CA LEU A 302 -13.90 -9.98 7.24
C LEU A 302 -14.51 -8.81 8.01
N LEU A 303 -15.81 -8.87 8.30
CA LEU A 303 -16.48 -7.84 9.09
C LEU A 303 -15.98 -7.81 10.54
N ASP A 304 -15.73 -8.97 11.17
CA ASP A 304 -15.16 -9.03 12.53
C ASP A 304 -13.79 -8.35 12.62
N ILE A 305 -12.97 -8.50 11.56
CA ILE A 305 -11.70 -7.77 11.45
C ILE A 305 -11.96 -6.27 11.32
N CYS A 306 -12.82 -5.85 10.38
CA CYS A 306 -13.08 -4.43 10.12
C CYS A 306 -13.75 -3.68 11.27
N THR A 307 -14.44 -4.37 12.18
CA THR A 307 -15.13 -3.79 13.34
C THR A 307 -14.28 -3.83 14.63
N SER A 308 -13.21 -4.63 14.66
CA SER A 308 -12.29 -4.74 15.80
C SER A 308 -11.35 -3.55 15.89
N SER A 309 -10.77 -3.25 17.06
CA SER A 309 -9.66 -2.30 17.17
C SER A 309 -8.41 -2.77 16.43
N PRO A 310 -7.46 -1.91 16.04
CA PRO A 310 -6.27 -2.30 15.30
C PRO A 310 -5.47 -3.43 15.97
N GLU A 311 -5.32 -3.40 17.29
CA GLU A 311 -4.64 -4.45 18.06
C GLU A 311 -5.38 -5.80 17.96
N ARG A 312 -6.71 -5.78 18.12
CA ARG A 312 -7.52 -6.99 18.04
C ARG A 312 -7.58 -7.52 16.60
N ALA A 313 -7.76 -6.64 15.63
CA ALA A 313 -7.77 -6.95 14.21
C ALA A 313 -6.48 -7.64 13.77
N TYR A 314 -5.31 -7.15 14.19
CA TYR A 314 -4.04 -7.81 13.88
C TYR A 314 -3.95 -9.25 14.43
N SER A 315 -4.40 -9.48 15.67
CA SER A 315 -4.40 -10.83 16.25
C SER A 315 -5.22 -11.83 15.42
N LEU A 316 -6.31 -11.35 14.81
CA LEU A 316 -7.14 -12.14 13.90
C LEU A 316 -6.47 -12.32 12.53
N LEU A 317 -5.77 -11.29 12.03
CA LEU A 317 -5.08 -11.33 10.74
C LEU A 317 -3.87 -12.29 10.74
N SER A 318 -3.11 -12.35 11.83
CA SER A 318 -1.89 -13.16 11.94
C SER A 318 -2.06 -14.66 11.65
N ASN A 319 -3.30 -15.16 11.72
CA ASN A 319 -3.66 -16.56 11.44
C ASN A 319 -4.73 -16.66 10.35
N SER A 320 -4.72 -15.76 9.37
CA SER A 320 -5.75 -15.66 8.33
C SER A 320 -5.18 -15.71 6.92
N GLU A 321 -6.03 -16.05 5.96
CA GLU A 321 -5.70 -16.02 4.53
C GLU A 321 -6.04 -14.66 3.90
N TYR A 322 -5.86 -13.55 4.62
CA TYR A 322 -6.32 -12.23 4.15
C TYR A 322 -5.76 -11.86 2.77
N CYS A 323 -4.49 -12.19 2.49
CA CYS A 323 -3.88 -11.95 1.19
C CYS A 323 -4.63 -12.67 0.04
N SER A 324 -5.07 -13.92 0.23
CA SER A 324 -5.75 -14.68 -0.83
C SER A 324 -7.11 -14.07 -1.16
N ILE A 325 -7.84 -13.65 -0.13
CA ILE A 325 -9.17 -13.05 -0.24
C ILE A 325 -9.09 -11.66 -0.88
N LEU A 326 -8.23 -10.78 -0.34
CA LEU A 326 -8.15 -9.38 -0.76
C LEU A 326 -7.50 -9.20 -2.15
N ASN A 327 -6.64 -10.12 -2.57
CA ASN A 327 -6.05 -10.12 -3.92
C ASN A 327 -6.89 -10.90 -4.96
N SER A 328 -8.04 -11.46 -4.57
CA SER A 328 -8.90 -12.16 -5.52
C SER A 328 -9.45 -11.17 -6.57
N LYS A 329 -9.53 -11.62 -7.83
CA LYS A 329 -10.04 -10.80 -8.95
C LYS A 329 -11.47 -10.30 -8.74
N ASN A 330 -12.23 -11.00 -7.89
CA ASN A 330 -13.61 -10.68 -7.58
C ASN A 330 -13.75 -9.77 -6.36
N PHE A 331 -12.68 -9.48 -5.61
CA PHE A 331 -12.79 -8.71 -4.36
C PHE A 331 -13.42 -7.34 -4.60
N SER A 332 -12.88 -6.54 -5.52
CA SER A 332 -13.46 -5.21 -5.83
C SER A 332 -14.82 -5.29 -6.54
N ILE A 333 -15.14 -6.43 -7.17
CA ILE A 333 -16.47 -6.67 -7.77
C ILE A 333 -17.50 -6.95 -6.68
N ASN A 334 -17.09 -7.69 -5.65
CA ASN A 334 -17.90 -8.07 -4.50
C ASN A 334 -18.09 -6.92 -3.51
N PHE A 335 -17.09 -6.03 -3.40
CA PHE A 335 -17.07 -4.89 -2.47
C PHE A 335 -16.88 -3.55 -3.20
N PRO A 336 -17.73 -3.17 -4.16
CA PRO A 336 -17.49 -2.01 -5.03
C PRO A 336 -17.46 -0.67 -4.30
N GLN A 337 -18.10 -0.55 -3.14
CA GLN A 337 -18.06 0.68 -2.34
C GLN A 337 -17.07 0.59 -1.16
N SER A 338 -16.88 -0.60 -0.58
CA SER A 338 -16.10 -0.78 0.65
C SER A 338 -14.70 -1.34 0.46
N ALA A 339 -14.32 -1.85 -0.72
CA ALA A 339 -13.02 -2.52 -0.93
C ALA A 339 -11.82 -1.68 -0.50
N GLY A 340 -11.77 -0.40 -0.90
CA GLY A 340 -10.68 0.51 -0.52
C GLY A 340 -10.61 0.78 0.99
N ILE A 341 -11.77 0.90 1.65
CA ILE A 341 -11.85 1.10 3.10
C ILE A 341 -11.37 -0.16 3.83
N ILE A 342 -11.79 -1.34 3.38
CA ILE A 342 -11.39 -2.63 3.96
C ILE A 342 -9.88 -2.85 3.81
N LYS A 343 -9.35 -2.69 2.58
CA LYS A 343 -7.91 -2.80 2.30
C LYS A 343 -7.10 -1.79 3.12
N GLY A 344 -7.57 -0.54 3.17
CA GLY A 344 -6.92 0.52 3.94
C GLY A 344 -6.93 0.27 5.44
N TYR A 345 -8.02 -0.28 5.97
CA TYR A 345 -8.10 -0.65 7.37
C TYR A 345 -7.12 -1.78 7.74
N ILE A 346 -7.07 -2.83 6.93
CA ILE A 346 -6.14 -3.95 7.14
C ILE A 346 -4.68 -3.46 7.05
N ALA A 347 -4.34 -2.64 6.05
CA ALA A 347 -3.03 -2.03 5.93
C ALA A 347 -2.64 -1.23 7.20
N LYS A 348 -3.54 -0.40 7.73
CA LYS A 348 -3.31 0.34 8.98
C LYS A 348 -3.08 -0.57 10.19
N CYS A 349 -3.78 -1.69 10.29
CA CYS A 349 -3.58 -2.68 11.36
C CYS A 349 -2.19 -3.33 11.29
N LEU A 350 -1.78 -3.71 10.07
CA LEU A 350 -0.47 -4.28 9.76
C LEU A 350 0.64 -3.27 10.10
N ILE A 351 0.54 -2.04 9.61
CA ILE A 351 1.50 -0.95 9.86
C ILE A 351 1.61 -0.65 11.35
N ARG A 352 0.48 -0.50 12.06
CA ARG A 352 0.47 -0.20 13.50
C ARG A 352 1.21 -1.26 14.29
N THR A 353 1.00 -2.53 13.96
CA THR A 353 1.62 -3.62 14.70
C THR A 353 3.11 -3.71 14.45
N TYR A 354 3.52 -3.64 13.18
CA TYR A 354 4.94 -3.58 12.82
C TYR A 354 5.62 -2.40 13.53
N SER A 355 5.00 -1.21 13.50
CA SER A 355 5.52 -0.01 14.16
C SER A 355 5.76 -0.21 15.65
N LYS A 356 4.82 -0.83 16.38
CA LYS A 356 4.96 -1.09 17.82
C LYS A 356 6.04 -2.13 18.13
N LEU A 357 6.08 -3.22 17.36
CA LEU A 357 7.04 -4.31 17.58
C LEU A 357 8.47 -3.85 17.29
N THR A 358 8.67 -3.13 16.19
CA THR A 358 9.97 -2.55 15.86
C THR A 358 10.35 -1.49 16.90
N ALA A 359 9.46 -0.56 17.25
CA ALA A 359 9.75 0.46 18.26
C ALA A 359 10.11 -0.12 19.64
N LEU A 360 9.54 -1.27 20.02
CA LEU A 360 9.95 -1.96 21.25
C LEU A 360 11.42 -2.39 21.23
N LYS A 361 11.93 -2.89 20.09
CA LYS A 361 13.36 -3.23 19.92
C LYS A 361 14.24 -2.00 20.16
N TYR A 362 13.83 -0.85 19.64
CA TYR A 362 14.53 0.42 19.80
C TYR A 362 14.47 0.95 21.24
N LEU A 363 13.32 0.82 21.90
CA LEU A 363 13.15 1.23 23.29
C LEU A 363 14.04 0.41 24.24
N ARG A 364 14.21 -0.88 23.99
CA ARG A 364 15.14 -1.73 24.75
C ARG A 364 16.56 -1.19 24.69
N ILE A 365 17.02 -0.78 23.51
CA ILE A 365 18.33 -0.15 23.32
C ILE A 365 18.41 1.18 24.07
N LEU A 366 17.40 2.05 23.90
CA LEU A 366 17.34 3.36 24.56
C LEU A 366 17.42 3.24 26.09
N THR A 367 16.77 2.21 26.64
CA THR A 367 16.71 1.95 28.08
C THR A 367 17.84 1.06 28.59
N ARG A 368 18.77 0.64 27.71
CA ARG A 368 19.85 -0.31 28.02
C ARG A 368 19.32 -1.60 28.65
N GLU A 369 18.24 -2.14 28.10
CA GLU A 369 17.54 -3.35 28.56
C GLU A 369 16.96 -3.26 29.99
N ASN A 370 16.89 -2.07 30.59
CA ASN A 370 16.38 -1.91 31.97
C ASN A 370 14.85 -1.80 32.06
N LEU A 371 14.16 -1.63 30.93
CA LEU A 371 12.71 -1.51 30.91
C LEU A 371 12.05 -2.84 30.52
N PRO A 372 11.19 -3.42 31.39
CA PRO A 372 10.47 -4.65 31.05
C PRO A 372 9.57 -4.49 29.82
N ASP A 373 9.46 -5.55 29.03
CA ASP A 373 8.66 -5.56 27.80
C ASP A 373 7.22 -5.11 28.01
N LEU A 374 6.58 -5.54 29.11
CA LEU A 374 5.21 -5.15 29.42
C LEU A 374 5.08 -3.63 29.61
N CYS A 375 6.05 -3.00 30.25
CA CYS A 375 6.11 -1.54 30.38
C CYS A 375 6.31 -0.89 29.01
N GLY A 376 7.21 -1.44 28.18
CA GLY A 376 7.40 -1.02 26.80
C GLY A 376 6.11 -1.07 25.99
N TYR A 377 5.40 -2.21 25.97
CA TYR A 377 4.12 -2.36 25.29
C TYR A 377 3.07 -1.35 25.74
N ASN A 378 3.02 -1.05 27.04
CA ASN A 378 2.12 -0.04 27.59
C ASN A 378 2.46 1.37 27.10
N ILE A 379 3.75 1.74 27.03
CA ILE A 379 4.18 3.03 26.46
C ILE A 379 3.77 3.10 24.98
N MET A 380 4.08 2.06 24.20
CA MET A 380 3.77 2.00 22.76
C MET A 380 2.27 2.16 22.46
N LYS A 381 1.38 1.83 23.40
CA LYS A 381 -0.08 1.97 23.23
C LYS A 381 -0.51 3.44 23.03
N TYR A 382 0.18 4.37 23.68
CA TYR A 382 -0.20 5.79 23.69
C TYR A 382 0.49 6.61 22.60
N LEU A 383 1.56 6.09 22.01
CA LEU A 383 2.30 6.77 20.96
C LEU A 383 1.68 6.50 19.59
N THR A 384 1.52 7.53 18.78
CA THR A 384 1.20 7.47 17.35
C THR A 384 2.34 6.83 16.56
N ASN A 385 2.09 6.35 15.34
CA ASN A 385 3.16 5.71 14.58
C ASN A 385 4.29 6.68 14.21
N GLU A 386 3.98 7.96 14.06
CA GLU A 386 4.93 9.03 13.79
C GLU A 386 5.82 9.32 15.02
N GLU A 387 5.26 9.32 16.22
CA GLU A 387 6.05 9.39 17.46
C GLU A 387 6.92 8.15 17.65
N LEU A 388 6.40 6.96 17.33
CA LEU A 388 7.18 5.72 17.33
C LEU A 388 8.36 5.81 16.36
N LEU A 389 8.12 6.28 15.14
CA LEU A 389 9.17 6.49 14.15
C LEU A 389 10.21 7.50 14.63
N THR A 390 9.76 8.62 15.21
CA THR A 390 10.63 9.69 15.74
C THR A 390 11.54 9.15 16.85
N MET A 391 10.97 8.38 17.78
CA MET A 391 11.74 7.70 18.81
C MET A 391 12.79 6.74 18.22
N CYS A 392 12.43 5.95 17.20
CA CYS A 392 13.37 5.04 16.55
C CYS A 392 14.52 5.78 15.85
N LYS A 393 14.24 6.92 15.20
CA LYS A 393 15.26 7.78 14.58
C LYS A 393 16.26 8.31 15.61
N ALA A 394 15.75 8.80 16.75
CA ALA A 394 16.57 9.36 17.82
C ALA A 394 17.59 8.36 18.38
N VAL A 395 17.23 7.07 18.50
CA VAL A 395 18.13 6.02 18.99
C VAL A 395 19.33 5.78 18.05
N LEU A 396 19.15 5.95 16.74
CA LEU A 396 20.21 5.77 15.74
C LEU A 396 20.93 7.07 15.38
N GLY A 397 20.60 8.20 16.02
CA GLY A 397 21.23 9.49 15.77
C GLY A 397 20.84 10.14 14.44
N PHE A 398 19.64 9.81 13.90
CA PHE A 398 19.07 10.52 12.76
C PHE A 398 18.25 11.71 13.28
N ASP A 399 18.81 12.93 13.19
CA ASP A 399 18.11 14.20 13.43
C ASP A 399 17.58 14.80 12.11
#